data_AF-A0A951LYP0-F1
#
_entry.id   AF-A0A951LYP0-F1
#
_cell.length_a   1.000
_cell.length_b   1.000
_cell.length_c   1.000
_cell.angle_alpha   90.00
_cell.angle_beta   90.00
_cell.angle_gamma   90.00
#
_symmetry.space_group_name_H-M   'P 1'
#
loop_
_entity.id
_entity.type
_entity.pdbx_description
1 polymer ?
#
loop_
_entity_poly.entity_id
_entity_poly.type
_entity_poly.pdbx_seq_one_letter_code
_entity_poly.pdbx_strand_id
1 'polypeptide(L)'
;MSLKIFISSVYRELAEERLALQEETQKLQDLFVGMELFGSDPGKPADYCVRKVEESDLYVGLFGDDYGSTDEATGKSFTQLEYEAAIARHIPCLIYFKGSISDNLATDEQLIPLKNRLRKEHIVSSFEDINDLKLKFFRGFIKVLREELFDKLIPARRGAISADILSSLTKDLIQQQIEFVGRDKYISEVYVPREAEKEVERFIHFEEMFRARSETILQYLDLIRTRYGLGDEARLMVSQMRLASENIRGESLKAMNALKRAFYFQEVEEAIIEFNSLIMEYSDARFDARADELLRLWRGKPFVDQAKVSQLKIDLSYERQRSLTKQVLQTDLLYRESLQLFLSYREDTTTIHLANDLLKELTRLIEMGLKRCLVLVDKAGRGKTNVACHVAEQLVDQHPVLLLSGQMELSTEYDIEFLIEQRLESAFSGIFSDWMNRVSPGLQEARKWLFIIIDGINENSRRPLLNQLLKGLLTRLEERRIKIILTCRDLLWDFFRGTIEPYLFETPVSLHEFTEAEWHQASGA
;
A
#
# COMPACT_ATOMS: atom_id res chain seq x y z
N MET A 1 -14.48 2.80 19.67
CA MET A 1 -15.05 3.37 20.91
C MET A 1 -15.04 4.88 20.74
N SER A 2 -16.04 5.55 21.28
CA SER A 2 -16.10 7.02 21.40
C SER A 2 -15.15 7.49 22.51
N LEU A 3 -14.39 8.58 22.30
CA LEU A 3 -13.68 9.26 23.40
C LEU A 3 -14.70 9.85 24.37
N LYS A 4 -14.44 9.71 25.66
CA LYS A 4 -15.30 10.27 26.71
C LYS A 4 -14.63 11.50 27.31
N ILE A 5 -15.22 12.67 27.12
CA ILE A 5 -14.72 13.93 27.68
C ILE A 5 -15.55 14.30 28.90
N PHE A 6 -14.92 14.41 30.07
CA PHE A 6 -15.56 14.88 31.30
C PHE A 6 -15.31 16.37 31.48
N ILE A 7 -16.38 17.15 31.62
CA ILE A 7 -16.30 18.59 31.89
C ILE A 7 -16.70 18.82 33.35
N SER A 8 -15.76 19.32 34.15
CA SER A 8 -15.92 19.70 35.56
C SER A 8 -16.03 21.21 35.69
N SER A 9 -17.03 21.68 36.44
CA SER A 9 -17.19 23.10 36.76
C SER A 9 -18.13 23.29 37.95
N VAL A 10 -18.04 24.44 38.63
CA VAL A 10 -19.08 24.86 39.59
C VAL A 10 -20.31 25.31 38.79
N TYR A 11 -21.33 24.45 38.75
CA TYR A 11 -22.50 24.64 37.88
C TYR A 11 -23.19 25.99 38.09
N ARG A 12 -23.38 26.41 39.35
CA ARG A 12 -24.03 27.69 39.68
C ARG A 12 -23.29 28.93 39.16
N GLU A 13 -22.01 28.79 38.83
CA GLU A 13 -21.15 29.88 38.37
C GLU A 13 -20.90 29.84 36.86
N LEU A 14 -20.71 28.63 36.30
CA LEU A 14 -20.19 28.42 34.95
C LEU A 14 -21.15 27.61 34.06
N ALA A 15 -22.46 27.73 34.29
CA ALA A 15 -23.48 26.98 33.56
C ALA A 15 -23.42 27.23 32.03
N GLU A 16 -23.28 28.50 31.62
CA GLU A 16 -23.28 28.89 30.20
C GLU A 16 -22.02 28.39 29.49
N GLU A 17 -20.85 28.52 30.12
CA GLU A 17 -19.58 28.04 29.60
C GLU A 17 -19.54 26.52 29.49
N ARG A 18 -20.04 25.83 30.52
CA ARG A 18 -20.17 24.37 30.55
C ARG A 18 -21.05 23.92 29.39
N LEU A 19 -22.24 24.49 29.24
CA LEU A 19 -23.17 24.15 28.15
C LEU A 19 -22.53 24.39 26.79
N ALA A 20 -21.84 25.52 26.62
CA ALA A 20 -21.16 25.86 25.38
C ALA A 20 -20.10 24.82 24.99
N LEU A 21 -19.28 24.34 25.93
CA LEU A 21 -18.33 23.27 25.65
C LEU A 21 -19.01 21.92 25.40
N GLN A 22 -20.10 21.62 26.10
CA GLN A 22 -20.90 20.42 25.85
C GLN A 22 -21.43 20.39 24.41
N GLU A 23 -22.03 21.49 23.94
CA GLU A 23 -22.51 21.61 22.56
C GLU A 23 -21.38 21.44 21.54
N GLU A 24 -20.20 22.05 21.76
CA GLU A 24 -19.05 21.88 20.87
C GLU A 24 -18.53 20.44 20.86
N THR A 25 -18.47 19.77 22.01
CA THR A 25 -18.06 18.35 22.08
C THR A 25 -19.08 17.41 21.42
N GLN A 26 -20.37 17.75 21.47
CA GLN A 26 -21.43 16.99 20.78
C GLN A 26 -21.40 17.18 19.26
N LYS A 27 -21.01 18.37 18.76
CA LYS A 27 -20.82 18.62 17.32
C LYS A 27 -19.71 17.78 16.70
N LEU A 28 -18.78 17.27 17.51
CA LEU A 28 -17.74 16.32 17.08
C LEU A 28 -18.26 14.88 16.88
N GLN A 29 -19.59 14.72 16.85
CA GLN A 29 -20.41 13.55 16.48
C GLN A 29 -20.12 12.20 17.16
N ASP A 30 -19.11 12.06 18.02
CA ASP A 30 -18.88 10.80 18.73
C ASP A 30 -18.14 10.92 20.08
N LEU A 31 -18.11 12.08 20.77
CA LEU A 31 -17.16 12.30 21.89
C LEU A 31 -17.71 12.89 23.20
N PHE A 32 -18.83 12.38 23.73
CA PHE A 32 -19.42 12.95 24.96
C PHE A 32 -19.80 11.95 26.07
N VAL A 33 -19.40 12.26 27.32
CA VAL A 33 -20.03 11.80 28.57
C VAL A 33 -20.12 12.99 29.53
N GLY A 34 -21.31 13.56 29.68
CA GLY A 34 -21.60 14.57 30.71
C GLY A 34 -22.62 14.08 31.73
N MET A 35 -22.59 14.68 32.92
CA MET A 35 -23.44 14.30 34.04
C MET A 35 -24.94 14.50 33.82
N GLU A 36 -25.36 15.24 32.78
CA GLU A 36 -26.76 15.57 32.50
C GLU A 36 -27.57 14.47 31.76
N LEU A 37 -26.93 13.39 31.30
CA LEU A 37 -27.57 12.34 30.48
C LEU A 37 -28.00 11.07 31.23
N PHE A 38 -27.87 11.01 32.56
CA PHE A 38 -27.98 9.75 33.30
C PHE A 38 -29.00 9.84 34.43
N GLY A 39 -29.88 8.83 34.50
CA GLY A 39 -30.93 8.71 35.51
C GLY A 39 -30.41 8.43 36.94
N SER A 40 -31.30 8.04 37.85
CA SER A 40 -30.97 7.82 39.27
C SER A 40 -29.93 6.71 39.49
N ASP A 41 -28.88 7.00 40.27
CA ASP A 41 -27.90 6.03 40.79
C ASP A 41 -28.05 5.90 42.32
N PRO A 42 -27.94 4.70 42.92
CA PRO A 42 -28.10 4.48 44.37
C PRO A 42 -26.87 4.87 45.23
N GLY A 43 -25.75 5.28 44.62
CA GLY A 43 -24.52 5.68 45.32
C GLY A 43 -24.51 7.14 45.82
N LYS A 44 -23.48 7.50 46.59
CA LYS A 44 -23.28 8.90 47.02
C LYS A 44 -22.87 9.77 45.82
N PRO A 45 -23.28 11.05 45.76
CA PRO A 45 -22.94 11.95 44.65
C PRO A 45 -21.43 12.07 44.38
N ALA A 46 -20.60 12.08 45.42
CA ALA A 46 -19.14 12.18 45.29
C ALA A 46 -18.54 10.93 44.61
N ASP A 47 -18.96 9.74 45.05
CA ASP A 47 -18.52 8.47 44.48
C ASP A 47 -18.99 8.30 43.02
N TYR A 48 -20.13 8.90 42.68
CA TYR A 48 -20.62 8.92 41.30
C TYR A 48 -19.76 9.82 40.39
N CYS A 49 -19.48 11.06 40.81
CA CYS A 49 -18.62 11.98 40.07
C CYS A 49 -17.23 11.39 39.81
N VAL A 50 -16.60 10.83 40.85
CA VAL A 50 -15.28 10.20 40.74
C VAL A 50 -15.30 9.05 39.73
N ARG A 51 -16.26 8.11 39.83
CA ARG A 51 -16.38 7.00 38.87
C ARG A 51 -16.51 7.50 37.43
N LYS A 52 -17.26 8.58 37.19
CA LYS A 52 -17.45 9.14 35.85
C LYS A 52 -16.18 9.78 35.29
N VAL A 53 -15.39 10.42 36.13
CA VAL A 53 -14.05 10.88 35.74
C VAL A 53 -13.17 9.69 35.38
N GLU A 54 -13.15 8.64 36.20
CA GLU A 54 -12.32 7.45 35.95
C GLU A 54 -12.71 6.68 34.66
N GLU A 55 -13.96 6.80 34.21
CA GLU A 55 -14.46 6.25 32.95
C GLU A 55 -14.12 7.11 31.72
N SER A 56 -13.51 8.28 31.92
CA SER A 56 -13.28 9.27 30.86
C SER A 56 -11.87 9.20 30.29
N ASP A 57 -11.73 9.69 29.05
CA ASP A 57 -10.47 9.74 28.30
C ASP A 57 -9.79 11.11 28.38
N LEU A 58 -10.55 12.16 28.67
CA LEU A 58 -10.07 13.52 28.83
C LEU A 58 -10.84 14.21 29.96
N TYR A 59 -10.11 14.91 30.82
CA TYR A 59 -10.68 15.77 31.85
C TYR A 59 -10.54 17.25 31.44
N VAL A 60 -11.64 18.01 31.55
CA VAL A 60 -11.69 19.46 31.31
C VAL A 60 -12.18 20.14 32.57
N GLY A 61 -11.33 20.93 33.22
CA GLY A 61 -11.67 21.66 34.44
C GLY A 61 -11.87 23.15 34.17
N LEU A 62 -13.06 23.66 34.45
CA LEU A 62 -13.37 25.10 34.42
C LEU A 62 -13.47 25.63 35.85
N PHE A 63 -12.70 26.67 36.16
CA PHE A 63 -12.66 27.28 37.49
C PHE A 63 -12.92 28.78 37.41
N GLY A 64 -13.94 29.24 38.13
CA GLY A 64 -14.21 30.65 38.38
C GLY A 64 -13.65 31.07 39.73
N ASP A 65 -14.42 31.80 40.51
CA ASP A 65 -14.04 32.34 41.82
C ASP A 65 -14.70 31.57 42.98
N ASP A 66 -15.63 30.67 42.71
CA ASP A 66 -16.35 29.88 43.71
C ASP A 66 -15.71 28.48 43.92
N TYR A 67 -15.50 28.07 45.18
CA TYR A 67 -14.98 26.74 45.48
C TYR A 67 -16.01 25.63 45.23
N GLY A 68 -17.30 25.97 45.24
CA GLY A 68 -18.41 25.06 45.00
C GLY A 68 -18.91 24.34 46.25
N SER A 69 -19.74 23.32 46.04
CA SER A 69 -20.25 22.49 47.14
C SER A 69 -19.19 21.49 47.58
N THR A 70 -19.08 21.28 48.88
CA THR A 70 -18.13 20.33 49.49
C THR A 70 -18.82 19.03 49.86
N ASP A 71 -18.09 17.92 49.71
CA ASP A 71 -18.51 16.64 50.25
C ASP A 71 -18.27 16.61 51.76
N GLU A 72 -19.28 16.25 52.55
CA GLU A 72 -19.22 16.27 54.01
C GLU A 72 -18.17 15.32 54.59
N ALA A 73 -17.85 14.22 53.88
CA ALA A 73 -16.91 13.22 54.38
C ALA A 73 -15.44 13.62 54.12
N THR A 74 -15.16 14.27 52.99
CA THR A 74 -13.79 14.66 52.62
C THR A 74 -13.46 16.12 52.92
N GLY A 75 -14.47 16.99 53.07
CA GLY A 75 -14.32 18.43 53.21
C GLY A 75 -13.83 19.14 51.94
N LYS A 76 -13.72 18.43 50.81
CA LYS A 76 -13.25 18.97 49.53
C LYS A 76 -14.42 19.26 48.60
N SER A 77 -14.25 20.22 47.70
CA SER A 77 -15.26 20.48 46.66
C SER A 77 -15.38 19.31 45.68
N PHE A 78 -16.55 19.15 45.07
CA PHE A 78 -16.76 18.13 44.03
C PHE A 78 -15.77 18.29 42.86
N THR A 79 -15.52 19.53 42.42
CA THR A 79 -14.54 19.81 41.34
C THR A 79 -13.11 19.46 41.75
N GLN A 80 -12.75 19.61 43.03
CA GLN A 80 -11.46 19.13 43.54
C GLN A 80 -11.38 17.61 43.53
N LEU A 81 -12.42 16.92 43.98
CA LEU A 81 -12.47 15.44 43.98
C LEU A 81 -12.38 14.87 42.56
N GLU A 82 -13.09 15.50 41.61
CA GLU A 82 -13.05 15.13 40.20
C GLU A 82 -11.65 15.32 39.60
N TYR A 83 -11.00 16.47 39.86
CA TYR A 83 -9.62 16.71 39.45
C TYR A 83 -8.64 15.69 40.04
N GLU A 84 -8.74 15.42 41.35
CA GLU A 84 -7.86 14.45 42.02
C GLU A 84 -8.03 13.03 41.44
N ALA A 85 -9.26 12.64 41.07
CA ALA A 85 -9.53 11.37 40.41
C ALA A 85 -8.90 11.30 39.00
N ALA A 86 -8.98 12.38 38.22
CA ALA A 86 -8.36 12.45 36.90
C ALA A 86 -6.83 12.25 36.98
N ILE A 87 -6.19 12.94 37.93
CA ILE A 87 -4.74 12.81 38.17
C ILE A 87 -4.37 11.40 38.62
N ALA A 88 -5.14 10.80 39.53
CA ALA A 88 -4.88 9.44 40.01
C ALA A 88 -4.95 8.38 38.91
N ARG A 89 -5.78 8.60 37.88
CA ARG A 89 -5.93 7.70 36.71
C ARG A 89 -5.03 8.07 35.53
N HIS A 90 -4.17 9.07 35.67
CA HIS A 90 -3.35 9.60 34.58
C HIS A 90 -4.18 10.03 33.36
N ILE A 91 -5.34 10.62 33.61
CA ILE A 91 -6.20 11.17 32.55
C ILE A 91 -5.63 12.54 32.15
N PRO A 92 -5.42 12.80 30.85
CA PRO A 92 -4.99 14.11 30.36
C PRO A 92 -5.95 15.20 30.84
N CYS A 93 -5.42 16.35 31.28
CA CYS A 93 -6.21 17.43 31.88
C CYS A 93 -6.04 18.74 31.10
N LEU A 94 -7.15 19.36 30.71
CA LEU A 94 -7.19 20.73 30.18
C LEU A 94 -7.84 21.65 31.22
N ILE A 95 -7.10 22.65 31.70
CA ILE A 95 -7.53 23.51 32.81
C ILE A 95 -7.72 24.95 32.35
N TYR A 96 -8.91 25.50 32.62
CA TYR A 96 -9.33 26.83 32.19
C TYR A 96 -9.84 27.67 33.36
N PHE A 97 -9.33 28.91 33.48
CA PHE A 97 -9.77 29.88 34.49
C PHE A 97 -10.62 30.98 33.86
N LYS A 98 -11.77 31.30 34.44
CA LYS A 98 -12.57 32.44 34.02
C LYS A 98 -11.92 33.74 34.50
N GLY A 99 -11.73 34.70 33.61
CA GLY A 99 -11.09 35.98 33.93
C GLY A 99 -9.55 35.89 33.95
N SER A 100 -8.90 36.64 34.85
CA SER A 100 -7.44 36.69 34.89
C SER A 100 -6.84 35.43 35.54
N ILE A 101 -5.59 35.13 35.20
CA ILE A 101 -4.86 34.02 35.84
C ILE A 101 -4.54 34.35 37.30
N SER A 102 -4.62 35.60 37.75
CA SER A 102 -4.42 35.99 39.16
C SER A 102 -5.71 35.89 39.98
N ASP A 103 -5.58 35.57 41.25
CA ASP A 103 -6.72 35.53 42.17
C ASP A 103 -7.21 36.96 42.47
N ASN A 104 -8.51 37.19 42.30
CA ASN A 104 -9.14 38.46 42.63
C ASN A 104 -9.67 38.42 44.08
N LEU A 105 -9.96 39.59 44.66
CA LEU A 105 -10.50 39.72 46.03
C LEU A 105 -11.82 38.97 46.27
N ALA A 106 -12.55 38.61 45.21
CA ALA A 106 -13.80 37.88 45.28
C ALA A 106 -13.63 36.34 45.25
N THR A 107 -12.39 35.84 45.10
CA THR A 107 -12.10 34.40 45.06
C THR A 107 -12.31 33.77 46.43
N ASP A 108 -13.03 32.65 46.51
CA ASP A 108 -13.16 31.86 47.72
C ASP A 108 -11.78 31.44 48.26
N GLU A 109 -11.54 31.71 49.56
CA GLU A 109 -10.26 31.39 50.21
C GLU A 109 -9.90 29.90 50.11
N GLN A 110 -10.90 29.01 50.08
CA GLN A 110 -10.69 27.57 49.92
C GLN A 110 -10.29 27.17 48.50
N LEU A 111 -10.61 27.99 47.50
CA LEU A 111 -10.24 27.75 46.10
C LEU A 111 -8.79 28.16 45.80
N ILE A 112 -8.23 29.12 46.55
CA ILE A 112 -6.86 29.64 46.34
C ILE A 112 -5.81 28.51 46.37
N PRO A 113 -5.79 27.59 47.37
CA PRO A 113 -4.87 26.45 47.36
C PRO A 113 -5.01 25.56 46.13
N LEU A 114 -6.24 25.30 45.67
CA LEU A 114 -6.50 24.49 44.49
C LEU A 114 -6.01 25.17 43.21
N LYS A 115 -6.35 26.45 43.01
CA LYS A 115 -5.85 27.24 41.85
C LYS A 115 -4.32 27.27 41.82
N ASN A 116 -3.67 27.44 42.96
CA ASN A 116 -2.20 27.40 43.05
C ASN A 116 -1.61 26.03 42.68
N ARG A 117 -2.25 24.94 43.10
CA ARG A 117 -1.86 23.59 42.70
C ARG A 117 -2.01 23.39 41.20
N LEU A 118 -3.14 23.81 40.62
CA LEU A 118 -3.41 23.70 39.18
C LEU A 118 -2.38 24.46 38.35
N ARG A 119 -2.01 25.69 38.75
CA ARG A 119 -0.96 26.49 38.08
C ARG A 119 0.44 25.83 38.15
N LYS A 120 0.71 25.05 39.19
CA LYS A 120 1.99 24.35 39.38
C LYS A 120 2.07 23.06 38.58
N GLU A 121 0.97 22.33 38.48
CA GLU A 121 0.91 21.01 37.84
C GLU A 121 0.56 21.10 36.34
N HIS A 122 -0.08 22.18 35.88
CA HIS A 122 -0.57 22.32 34.49
C HIS A 122 -0.24 23.68 33.87
N ILE A 123 -0.22 23.71 32.54
CA ILE A 123 -0.28 24.97 31.78
C ILE A 123 -1.75 25.42 31.75
N VAL A 124 -2.11 26.31 32.68
CA VAL A 124 -3.46 26.85 32.80
C VAL A 124 -3.71 27.96 31.77
N SER A 125 -4.87 27.93 31.12
CA SER A 125 -5.31 29.02 30.22
C SER A 125 -6.44 29.82 30.87
N SER A 126 -6.36 31.15 30.84
CA SER A 126 -7.52 32.00 31.16
C SER A 126 -8.47 32.11 29.98
N PHE A 127 -9.73 32.48 30.21
CA PHE A 127 -10.67 32.91 29.17
C PHE A 127 -11.53 34.09 29.63
N GLU A 128 -11.85 35.00 28.71
CA GLU A 128 -12.67 36.19 29.00
C GLU A 128 -14.15 35.99 28.64
N ASP A 129 -14.42 35.22 27.59
CA ASP A 129 -15.77 34.92 27.10
C ASP A 129 -15.86 33.49 26.55
N ILE A 130 -17.09 33.08 26.18
CA ILE A 130 -17.39 31.74 25.66
C ILE A 130 -16.67 31.44 24.35
N ASN A 131 -16.51 32.41 23.44
CA ASN A 131 -15.85 32.18 22.15
C ASN A 131 -14.35 31.95 22.34
N ASP A 132 -13.72 32.73 23.22
CA ASP A 132 -12.34 32.56 23.61
C ASP A 132 -12.12 31.20 24.30
N LEU A 133 -13.04 30.80 25.20
CA LEU A 133 -13.04 29.47 25.81
C LEU A 133 -13.10 28.36 24.75
N LYS A 134 -14.03 28.44 23.79
CA LYS A 134 -14.15 27.44 22.71
C LYS A 134 -12.86 27.33 21.90
N LEU A 135 -12.27 28.46 21.51
CA LEU A 135 -11.04 28.47 20.70
C LEU A 135 -9.86 27.85 21.46
N LYS A 136 -9.70 28.21 22.74
CA LYS A 136 -8.66 27.66 23.62
C LYS A 136 -8.89 26.18 23.93
N PHE A 137 -10.15 25.77 24.09
CA PHE A 137 -10.55 24.38 24.20
C PHE A 137 -10.14 23.59 22.96
N PHE A 138 -10.55 24.00 21.75
CA PHE A 138 -10.21 23.26 20.52
C PHE A 138 -8.71 23.14 20.29
N ARG A 139 -7.94 24.21 20.56
CA ARG A 139 -6.48 24.16 20.43
C ARG A 139 -5.85 23.17 21.42
N GLY A 140 -6.29 23.19 22.69
CA GLY A 140 -5.82 22.24 23.70
C GLY A 140 -6.23 20.81 23.38
N PHE A 141 -7.48 20.62 22.98
CA PHE A 141 -8.05 19.34 22.60
C PHE A 141 -7.29 18.70 21.45
N ILE A 142 -7.06 19.41 20.33
CA ILE A 142 -6.31 18.90 19.17
C ILE A 142 -4.90 18.46 19.56
N LYS A 143 -4.24 19.20 20.48
CA LYS A 143 -2.91 18.83 20.95
C LYS A 143 -2.94 17.50 21.71
N VAL A 144 -3.81 17.38 22.70
CA VAL A 144 -3.98 16.14 23.49
C VAL A 144 -4.42 14.98 22.59
N LEU A 145 -5.26 15.27 21.59
CA LEU A 145 -5.71 14.30 20.59
C LEU A 145 -4.55 13.68 19.81
N ARG A 146 -3.58 14.50 19.39
CA ARG A 146 -2.44 14.04 18.59
C ARG A 146 -1.37 13.35 19.42
N GLU A 147 -1.20 13.75 20.68
CA GLU A 147 -0.10 13.30 21.52
C GLU A 147 -0.48 12.11 22.40
N GLU A 148 -1.67 12.12 23.02
CA GLU A 148 -2.03 11.17 24.09
C GLU A 148 -3.25 10.30 23.77
N LEU A 149 -4.19 10.80 22.95
CA LEU A 149 -5.46 10.13 22.67
C LEU A 149 -5.57 9.57 21.24
N PHE A 150 -4.54 9.73 20.41
CA PHE A 150 -4.55 9.31 19.01
C PHE A 150 -4.79 7.81 18.87
N ASP A 151 -4.11 7.01 19.69
CA ASP A 151 -4.22 5.55 19.71
C ASP A 151 -5.58 5.04 20.20
N LYS A 152 -6.32 5.85 20.98
CA LYS A 152 -7.68 5.51 21.45
C LYS A 152 -8.75 5.79 20.41
N LEU A 153 -8.52 6.78 19.53
CA LEU A 153 -9.42 7.12 18.43
C LEU A 153 -9.34 6.17 17.25
N ILE A 154 -8.17 5.54 17.04
CA ILE A 154 -8.00 4.50 16.03
C ILE A 154 -8.60 3.21 16.61
N PRO A 155 -9.80 2.77 16.20
CA PRO A 155 -10.36 1.56 16.74
C PRO A 155 -9.60 0.38 16.11
N ALA A 156 -8.67 -0.20 16.85
CA ALA A 156 -8.13 -1.54 16.61
C ALA A 156 -9.20 -2.66 16.71
N ARG A 157 -10.50 -2.34 16.58
CA ARG A 157 -11.65 -3.25 16.68
C ARG A 157 -12.83 -2.87 15.78
N ARG A 158 -12.59 -2.42 14.55
CA ARG A 158 -13.52 -2.70 13.46
C ARG A 158 -12.89 -3.83 12.66
N GLY A 159 -13.54 -4.99 12.64
CA GLY A 159 -12.98 -6.22 12.04
C GLY A 159 -12.59 -6.05 10.57
N ALA A 160 -11.91 -7.07 10.04
CA ALA A 160 -11.61 -7.15 8.62
C ALA A 160 -12.91 -7.04 7.80
N ILE A 161 -12.83 -6.31 6.69
CA ILE A 161 -13.91 -6.19 5.72
C ILE A 161 -13.73 -7.34 4.74
N SER A 162 -14.75 -8.19 4.62
CA SER A 162 -14.68 -9.31 3.68
C SER A 162 -14.65 -8.80 2.24
N ALA A 163 -14.00 -9.57 1.36
CA ALA A 163 -13.95 -9.21 -0.05
C ALA A 163 -15.34 -9.18 -0.70
N ASP A 164 -16.31 -9.95 -0.19
CA ASP A 164 -17.67 -9.97 -0.72
C ASP A 164 -18.45 -8.70 -0.40
N ILE A 165 -18.31 -8.17 0.82
CA ILE A 165 -18.86 -6.86 1.18
C ILE A 165 -18.25 -5.80 0.28
N LEU A 166 -16.92 -5.82 0.12
CA LEU A 166 -16.22 -4.87 -0.72
C LEU A 166 -16.65 -4.97 -2.19
N SER A 167 -16.77 -6.19 -2.73
CA SER A 167 -17.25 -6.44 -4.10
C SER A 167 -18.67 -5.91 -4.30
N SER A 168 -19.60 -6.21 -3.40
CA SER A 168 -20.98 -5.72 -3.48
C SER A 168 -21.02 -4.20 -3.49
N LEU A 169 -20.28 -3.57 -2.58
CA LEU A 169 -20.21 -2.11 -2.47
C LEU A 169 -19.68 -1.45 -3.74
N THR A 170 -18.55 -1.93 -4.24
CA THR A 170 -17.95 -1.38 -5.44
C THR A 170 -18.82 -1.60 -6.67
N LYS A 171 -19.55 -2.72 -6.71
CA LYS A 171 -20.49 -3.04 -7.80
C LYS A 171 -21.68 -2.08 -7.82
N ASP A 172 -22.20 -1.70 -6.67
CA ASP A 172 -23.30 -0.74 -6.58
C ASP A 172 -22.85 0.68 -6.96
N LEU A 173 -21.57 1.02 -6.74
CA LEU A 173 -21.02 2.35 -7.02
C LEU A 173 -20.50 2.53 -8.45
N ILE A 174 -20.13 1.46 -9.15
CA ILE A 174 -19.32 1.58 -10.37
C ILE A 174 -20.03 2.32 -11.50
N GLN A 175 -21.33 2.10 -11.68
CA GLN A 175 -22.11 2.74 -12.74
C GLN A 175 -22.14 4.26 -12.54
N GLN A 176 -22.39 4.72 -11.30
CA GLN A 176 -22.31 6.14 -10.95
C GLN A 176 -20.90 6.72 -11.18
N GLN A 177 -19.85 5.95 -10.87
CA GLN A 177 -18.47 6.38 -11.08
C GLN A 177 -18.12 6.49 -12.57
N ILE A 178 -18.59 5.55 -13.40
CA ILE A 178 -18.44 5.59 -14.86
C ILE A 178 -19.18 6.79 -15.45
N GLU A 179 -20.42 7.06 -15.03
CA GLU A 179 -21.16 8.26 -15.48
C GLU A 179 -20.40 9.55 -15.13
N PHE A 180 -19.82 9.63 -13.93
CA PHE A 180 -19.07 10.81 -13.48
C PHE A 180 -17.73 11.00 -14.22
N VAL A 181 -16.98 9.92 -14.42
CA VAL A 181 -15.62 9.95 -15.00
C VAL A 181 -15.68 9.90 -16.53
N GLY A 182 -16.40 8.93 -17.08
CA GLY A 182 -16.57 8.72 -18.52
C GLY A 182 -17.39 9.82 -19.18
N ARG A 183 -18.43 10.32 -18.51
CA ARG A 183 -19.40 11.28 -19.08
C ARG A 183 -19.88 10.82 -20.46
N ASP A 184 -19.71 11.65 -21.48
CA ASP A 184 -20.03 11.40 -22.88
C ASP A 184 -18.93 10.64 -23.65
N LYS A 185 -17.79 10.34 -23.01
CA LYS A 185 -16.64 9.69 -23.65
C LYS A 185 -16.70 8.16 -23.64
N TYR A 186 -17.59 7.56 -22.83
CA TYR A 186 -17.72 6.11 -22.70
C TYR A 186 -19.18 5.69 -22.88
N ILE A 187 -19.40 4.78 -23.83
CA ILE A 187 -20.69 4.16 -24.14
C ILE A 187 -20.37 2.69 -24.34
N SER A 188 -20.88 1.82 -23.48
CA SER A 188 -20.49 0.41 -23.43
C SER A 188 -20.86 -0.33 -24.72
N GLU A 189 -22.02 -0.01 -25.30
CA GLU A 189 -22.60 -0.68 -26.47
C GLU A 189 -21.80 -0.49 -27.76
N VAL A 190 -20.98 0.54 -27.85
CA VAL A 190 -20.16 0.87 -29.03
C VAL A 190 -18.66 0.81 -28.73
N TYR A 191 -18.28 0.19 -27.61
CA TYR A 191 -16.89 0.01 -27.26
C TYR A 191 -16.16 -0.89 -28.26
N VAL A 192 -14.93 -0.50 -28.63
CA VAL A 192 -14.06 -1.30 -29.49
C VAL A 192 -12.79 -1.67 -28.72
N PRO A 193 -12.59 -2.96 -28.42
CA PRO A 193 -11.37 -3.44 -27.81
C PRO A 193 -10.15 -3.14 -28.67
N ARG A 194 -9.05 -2.77 -28.03
CA ARG A 194 -7.80 -2.36 -28.67
C ARG A 194 -6.68 -3.33 -28.37
N GLU A 195 -5.75 -3.48 -29.32
CA GLU A 195 -4.60 -4.38 -29.13
C GLU A 195 -3.76 -3.99 -27.89
N ALA A 196 -3.65 -2.70 -27.60
CA ALA A 196 -2.95 -2.18 -26.43
C ALA A 196 -3.56 -2.60 -25.09
N GLU A 197 -4.81 -3.05 -25.06
CA GLU A 197 -5.48 -3.53 -23.84
C GLU A 197 -4.95 -4.88 -23.37
N LYS A 198 -4.27 -5.65 -24.23
CA LYS A 198 -3.59 -6.90 -23.84
C LYS A 198 -2.58 -6.69 -22.70
N GLU A 199 -1.92 -5.54 -22.65
CA GLU A 199 -1.01 -5.21 -21.54
C GLU A 199 -1.78 -4.90 -20.25
N VAL A 200 -2.99 -4.35 -20.36
CA VAL A 200 -3.89 -4.13 -19.21
C VAL A 200 -4.42 -5.47 -18.69
N GLU A 201 -4.86 -6.35 -19.59
CA GLU A 201 -5.29 -7.72 -19.26
C GLU A 201 -4.17 -8.51 -18.60
N ARG A 202 -2.94 -8.42 -19.13
CA ARG A 202 -1.75 -9.05 -18.55
C ARG A 202 -1.45 -8.54 -17.14
N PHE A 203 -1.66 -7.25 -16.88
CA PHE A 203 -1.52 -6.69 -15.53
C PHE A 203 -2.61 -7.20 -14.58
N ILE A 204 -3.86 -7.27 -15.04
CA ILE A 204 -5.00 -7.77 -14.26
C ILE A 204 -4.77 -9.23 -13.87
N HIS A 205 -4.55 -10.09 -14.86
CA HIS A 205 -4.44 -11.56 -14.74
C HIS A 205 -3.02 -12.06 -14.45
N PHE A 206 -2.11 -11.15 -14.06
CA PHE A 206 -0.71 -11.50 -13.87
C PHE A 206 -0.49 -12.64 -12.88
N GLU A 207 -1.26 -12.71 -11.80
CA GLU A 207 -1.05 -13.72 -10.75
C GLU A 207 -1.28 -15.16 -11.26
N GLU A 208 -2.28 -15.35 -12.12
CA GLU A 208 -2.60 -16.65 -12.73
C GLU A 208 -1.49 -17.06 -13.69
N MET A 209 -1.07 -16.14 -14.56
CA MET A 209 0.04 -16.36 -15.49
C MET A 209 1.37 -16.60 -14.75
N PHE A 210 1.65 -15.80 -13.72
CA PHE A 210 2.83 -15.94 -12.86
C PHE A 210 2.86 -17.33 -12.24
N ARG A 211 1.75 -17.79 -11.65
CA ARG A 211 1.69 -19.09 -10.99
C ARG A 211 1.93 -20.23 -11.99
N ALA A 212 1.21 -20.22 -13.11
CA ALA A 212 1.34 -21.24 -14.14
C ALA A 212 2.78 -21.28 -14.69
N ARG A 213 3.35 -20.12 -15.04
CA ARG A 213 4.69 -20.05 -15.61
C ARG A 213 5.78 -20.40 -14.60
N SER A 214 5.65 -19.93 -13.36
CA SER A 214 6.59 -20.24 -12.27
C SER A 214 6.61 -21.74 -11.97
N GLU A 215 5.44 -22.39 -11.97
CA GLU A 215 5.34 -23.84 -11.81
C GLU A 215 6.09 -24.58 -12.92
N THR A 216 5.86 -24.22 -14.19
CA THR A 216 6.59 -24.78 -15.34
C THR A 216 8.11 -24.58 -15.23
N ILE A 217 8.56 -23.37 -14.87
CA ILE A 217 9.99 -23.09 -14.68
C ILE A 217 10.58 -23.98 -13.58
N LEU A 218 9.90 -24.10 -12.44
CA LEU A 218 10.37 -24.93 -11.33
C LEU A 218 10.37 -26.43 -11.67
N GLN A 219 9.46 -26.88 -12.53
CA GLN A 219 9.49 -28.25 -13.08
C GLN A 219 10.73 -28.47 -13.95
N TYR A 220 11.05 -27.56 -14.88
CA TYR A 220 12.27 -27.67 -15.68
C TYR A 220 13.53 -27.62 -14.81
N LEU A 221 13.58 -26.75 -13.79
CA LEU A 221 14.71 -26.70 -12.87
C LEU A 221 14.89 -28.02 -12.10
N ASP A 222 13.80 -28.69 -11.70
CA ASP A 222 13.89 -30.01 -11.06
C ASP A 222 14.38 -31.12 -12.01
N LEU A 223 13.98 -31.05 -13.29
CA LEU A 223 14.52 -31.94 -14.34
C LEU A 223 16.02 -31.71 -14.55
N ILE A 224 16.45 -30.45 -14.63
CA ILE A 224 17.87 -30.09 -14.74
C ILE A 224 18.63 -30.59 -13.51
N ARG A 225 18.13 -30.34 -12.31
CA ARG A 225 18.71 -30.81 -11.04
C ARG A 225 18.94 -32.32 -11.08
N THR A 226 17.94 -33.08 -11.52
CA THR A 226 18.01 -34.54 -11.63
C THR A 226 19.04 -34.98 -12.67
N ARG A 227 19.03 -34.37 -13.87
CA ARG A 227 19.95 -34.69 -14.95
C ARG A 227 21.42 -34.47 -14.57
N TYR A 228 21.72 -33.37 -13.89
CA TYR A 228 23.09 -32.99 -13.51
C TYR A 228 23.50 -33.49 -12.12
N GLY A 229 22.65 -34.25 -11.45
CA GLY A 229 22.96 -34.81 -10.12
C GLY A 229 23.17 -33.75 -9.05
N LEU A 230 22.49 -32.61 -9.14
CA LEU A 230 22.58 -31.56 -8.14
C LEU A 230 21.96 -32.05 -6.82
N GLY A 231 22.67 -31.81 -5.71
CA GLY A 231 22.39 -32.40 -4.38
C GLY A 231 21.10 -31.92 -3.69
N ASP A 232 20.91 -32.37 -2.44
CA ASP A 232 19.70 -32.13 -1.65
C ASP A 232 19.37 -30.65 -1.44
N GLU A 233 20.39 -29.78 -1.41
CA GLU A 233 20.20 -28.33 -1.31
C GLU A 233 19.35 -27.79 -2.47
N ALA A 234 19.66 -28.15 -3.72
CA ALA A 234 18.91 -27.69 -4.89
C ALA A 234 17.46 -28.18 -4.86
N ARG A 235 17.23 -29.43 -4.41
CA ARG A 235 15.88 -29.99 -4.24
C ARG A 235 15.07 -29.21 -3.20
N LEU A 236 15.69 -28.89 -2.07
CA LEU A 236 15.07 -28.10 -1.02
C LEU A 236 14.74 -26.69 -1.52
N MET A 237 15.66 -26.03 -2.24
CA MET A 237 15.45 -24.68 -2.75
C MET A 237 14.33 -24.61 -3.80
N VAL A 238 14.22 -25.59 -4.70
CA VAL A 238 13.09 -25.67 -5.65
C VAL A 238 11.76 -25.81 -4.89
N SER A 239 11.72 -26.65 -3.85
CA SER A 239 10.54 -26.87 -3.03
C SER A 239 10.14 -25.62 -2.25
N GLN A 240 11.11 -24.92 -1.66
CA GLN A 240 10.89 -23.65 -0.95
C GLN A 240 10.41 -22.55 -1.89
N MET A 241 11.00 -22.45 -3.10
CA MET A 241 10.58 -21.48 -4.09
C MET A 241 9.15 -21.72 -4.56
N ARG A 242 8.74 -22.99 -4.68
CA ARG A 242 7.35 -23.36 -4.99
C ARG A 242 6.39 -22.80 -3.95
N LEU A 243 6.67 -23.00 -2.66
CA LEU A 243 5.86 -22.45 -1.57
C LEU A 243 5.86 -20.91 -1.58
N ALA A 244 7.02 -20.29 -1.78
CA ALA A 244 7.15 -18.83 -1.80
C ALA A 244 6.44 -18.18 -2.99
N SER A 245 6.26 -18.91 -4.11
CA SER A 245 5.56 -18.42 -5.29
C SER A 245 4.04 -18.37 -5.13
N GLU A 246 3.46 -19.01 -4.09
CA GLU A 246 2.00 -19.02 -3.90
C GLU A 246 1.42 -17.67 -3.50
N ASN A 247 2.22 -16.74 -2.97
CA ASN A 247 1.71 -15.50 -2.38
C ASN A 247 2.45 -14.21 -2.80
N ILE A 248 3.41 -14.27 -3.74
CA ILE A 248 4.28 -13.16 -4.22
C ILE A 248 4.61 -12.12 -3.13
N ARG A 249 5.68 -12.33 -2.37
CA ARG A 249 6.11 -11.43 -1.27
C ARG A 249 7.61 -11.20 -1.26
N GLY A 250 8.09 -10.34 -0.37
CA GLY A 250 9.53 -10.13 -0.15
C GLY A 250 10.31 -11.43 0.19
N GLU A 251 9.65 -12.44 0.75
CA GLU A 251 10.23 -13.77 0.98
C GLU A 251 10.60 -14.49 -0.34
N SER A 252 9.85 -14.25 -1.42
CA SER A 252 10.10 -14.83 -2.74
C SER A 252 11.48 -14.40 -3.28
N LEU A 253 11.91 -13.16 -3.02
CA LEU A 253 13.22 -12.68 -3.47
C LEU A 253 14.38 -13.34 -2.70
N LYS A 254 14.19 -13.57 -1.39
CA LYS A 254 15.16 -14.31 -0.57
C LYS A 254 15.29 -15.76 -1.03
N ALA A 255 14.16 -16.43 -1.26
CA ALA A 255 14.12 -17.78 -1.81
C ALA A 255 14.77 -17.86 -3.19
N MET A 256 14.51 -16.87 -4.05
CA MET A 256 15.11 -16.78 -5.39
C MET A 256 16.65 -16.70 -5.34
N ASN A 257 17.21 -15.92 -4.43
CA ASN A 257 18.67 -15.81 -4.27
C ASN A 257 19.31 -17.13 -3.81
N ALA A 258 18.63 -17.88 -2.93
CA ALA A 258 19.11 -19.19 -2.51
C ALA A 258 19.02 -20.20 -3.66
N LEU A 259 17.94 -20.17 -4.45
CA LEU A 259 17.79 -20.98 -5.65
C LEU A 259 18.89 -20.70 -6.69
N LYS A 260 19.22 -19.42 -6.94
CA LYS A 260 20.33 -19.04 -7.84
C LYS A 260 21.67 -19.66 -7.40
N ARG A 261 21.98 -19.65 -6.10
CA ARG A 261 23.21 -20.27 -5.58
C ARG A 261 23.20 -21.79 -5.77
N ALA A 262 22.08 -22.44 -5.49
CA ALA A 262 21.97 -23.89 -5.62
C ALA A 262 22.12 -24.39 -7.07
N PHE A 263 21.92 -23.50 -8.06
CA PHE A 263 22.10 -23.76 -9.49
C PHE A 263 23.35 -23.08 -10.06
N TYR A 264 24.31 -22.67 -9.23
CA TYR A 264 25.60 -22.10 -9.67
C TYR A 264 25.42 -20.93 -10.66
N PHE A 265 24.42 -20.08 -10.43
CA PHE A 265 24.02 -19.06 -11.39
C PHE A 265 25.18 -18.16 -11.81
N GLN A 266 26.00 -17.68 -10.86
CA GLN A 266 27.12 -16.79 -11.15
C GLN A 266 28.21 -17.50 -11.93
N GLU A 267 28.57 -18.71 -11.52
CA GLU A 267 29.61 -19.52 -12.15
C GLU A 267 29.23 -19.90 -13.59
N VAL A 268 27.95 -20.18 -13.85
CA VAL A 268 27.46 -20.44 -15.21
C VAL A 268 27.44 -19.17 -16.06
N GLU A 269 27.07 -17.99 -15.53
CA GLU A 269 27.18 -16.74 -16.28
C GLU A 269 28.63 -16.46 -16.69
N GLU A 270 29.56 -16.58 -15.75
CA GLU A 270 30.99 -16.39 -15.99
C GLU A 270 31.51 -17.39 -17.03
N ALA A 271 31.14 -18.67 -16.90
CA ALA A 271 31.54 -19.69 -17.85
C ALA A 271 30.97 -19.46 -19.26
N ILE A 272 29.74 -18.95 -19.39
CA ILE A 272 29.16 -18.59 -20.69
C ILE A 272 29.89 -17.38 -21.30
N ILE A 273 30.29 -16.39 -20.49
CA ILE A 273 31.09 -15.25 -20.95
C ILE A 273 32.45 -15.72 -21.48
N GLU A 274 33.13 -16.60 -20.74
CA GLU A 274 34.39 -17.20 -21.14
C GLU A 274 34.25 -18.04 -22.41
N PHE A 275 33.20 -18.86 -22.49
CA PHE A 275 32.83 -19.65 -23.68
C PHE A 275 32.66 -18.76 -24.91
N ASN A 276 31.89 -17.68 -24.79
CA ASN A 276 31.66 -16.72 -25.88
C ASN A 276 32.91 -15.96 -26.29
N SER A 277 33.73 -15.58 -25.32
CA SER A 277 35.03 -14.94 -25.57
C SER A 277 35.97 -15.87 -26.35
N LEU A 278 35.94 -17.17 -26.04
CA LEU A 278 36.77 -18.16 -26.72
C LEU A 278 36.31 -18.42 -28.16
N ILE A 279 35.00 -18.51 -28.40
CA ILE A 279 34.43 -18.66 -29.76
C ILE A 279 34.86 -17.50 -30.68
N MET A 280 35.01 -16.30 -30.12
CA MET A 280 35.39 -15.10 -30.87
C MET A 280 36.91 -14.84 -30.92
N GLU A 281 37.75 -15.77 -30.45
CA GLU A 281 39.21 -15.63 -30.48
C GLU A 281 39.75 -15.79 -31.90
N TYR A 282 40.43 -14.78 -32.44
CA TYR A 282 40.93 -14.82 -33.83
C TYR A 282 42.20 -15.64 -34.00
N SER A 283 43.00 -15.79 -32.94
CA SER A 283 44.29 -16.49 -33.01
C SER A 283 44.14 -17.96 -32.66
N ASP A 284 44.49 -18.86 -33.58
CA ASP A 284 44.41 -20.32 -33.36
C ASP A 284 45.25 -20.75 -32.15
N ALA A 285 46.48 -20.26 -32.03
CA ALA A 285 47.35 -20.58 -30.89
C ALA A 285 46.78 -20.12 -29.54
N ARG A 286 46.15 -18.93 -29.49
CA ARG A 286 45.49 -18.43 -28.26
C ARG A 286 44.21 -19.19 -27.96
N PHE A 287 43.44 -19.53 -28.99
CA PHE A 287 42.25 -20.36 -28.85
C PHE A 287 42.60 -21.71 -28.25
N ASP A 288 43.59 -22.43 -28.81
CA ASP A 288 43.98 -23.75 -28.32
C ASP A 288 44.44 -23.71 -26.86
N ALA A 289 45.30 -22.74 -26.51
CA ALA A 289 45.79 -22.60 -25.14
C ALA A 289 44.66 -22.30 -24.14
N ARG A 290 43.76 -21.37 -24.49
CA ARG A 290 42.61 -21.00 -23.63
C ARG A 290 41.57 -22.12 -23.54
N ALA A 291 41.33 -22.85 -24.63
CA ALA A 291 40.43 -24.00 -24.64
C ALA A 291 40.94 -25.10 -23.70
N ASP A 292 42.23 -25.43 -23.75
CA ASP A 292 42.83 -26.43 -22.87
C ASP A 292 42.80 -26.00 -21.40
N GLU A 293 43.01 -24.71 -21.14
CA GLU A 293 42.87 -24.13 -19.80
C GLU A 293 41.42 -24.24 -19.27
N LEU A 294 40.42 -23.83 -20.05
CA LEU A 294 39.00 -23.93 -19.66
C LEU A 294 38.57 -25.37 -19.42
N LEU A 295 38.99 -26.31 -20.29
CA LEU A 295 38.75 -27.74 -20.11
C LEU A 295 39.30 -28.26 -18.78
N ARG A 296 40.49 -27.76 -18.37
CA ARG A 296 41.07 -28.11 -17.08
C ARG A 296 40.27 -27.52 -15.92
N LEU A 297 39.83 -26.27 -16.02
CA LEU A 297 39.07 -25.57 -14.98
C LEU A 297 37.66 -26.14 -14.78
N TRP A 298 37.02 -26.59 -15.85
CA TRP A 298 35.64 -27.09 -15.84
C TRP A 298 35.51 -28.59 -15.52
N ARG A 299 36.62 -29.34 -15.51
CA ARG A 299 36.61 -30.74 -15.06
C ARG A 299 36.15 -30.85 -13.60
N GLY A 300 35.21 -31.76 -13.37
CA GLY A 300 34.65 -32.02 -12.05
C GLY A 300 33.74 -30.91 -11.51
N LYS A 301 33.45 -29.88 -12.31
CA LYS A 301 32.50 -28.83 -11.90
C LYS A 301 31.06 -29.35 -12.02
N PRO A 302 30.23 -29.18 -10.99
CA PRO A 302 28.86 -29.73 -10.95
C PRO A 302 27.90 -29.05 -11.94
N PHE A 303 28.23 -27.84 -12.39
CA PHE A 303 27.44 -27.09 -13.37
C PHE A 303 27.81 -27.37 -14.83
N VAL A 304 28.76 -28.29 -15.06
CA VAL A 304 29.27 -28.68 -16.38
C VAL A 304 28.97 -30.16 -16.63
N ASP A 305 28.37 -30.46 -17.78
CA ASP A 305 28.10 -31.81 -18.26
C ASP A 305 29.43 -32.52 -18.57
N GLN A 306 29.90 -33.34 -17.62
CA GLN A 306 31.19 -34.02 -17.72
C GLN A 306 31.24 -35.01 -18.90
N ALA A 307 30.09 -35.49 -19.40
CA ALA A 307 30.05 -36.36 -20.57
C ALA A 307 30.38 -35.59 -21.87
N LYS A 308 30.23 -34.27 -21.88
CA LYS A 308 30.51 -33.41 -23.05
C LYS A 308 31.89 -32.78 -23.02
N VAL A 309 32.55 -32.73 -21.87
CA VAL A 309 33.88 -32.11 -21.71
C VAL A 309 34.92 -32.73 -22.66
N SER A 310 34.84 -34.02 -22.97
CA SER A 310 35.78 -34.66 -23.91
C SER A 310 35.62 -34.20 -25.36
N GLN A 311 34.41 -33.80 -25.76
CA GLN A 311 34.10 -33.35 -27.12
C GLN A 311 34.13 -31.82 -27.26
N LEU A 312 34.10 -31.11 -26.13
CA LEU A 312 33.98 -29.65 -26.06
C LEU A 312 35.01 -28.89 -26.91
N LYS A 313 36.27 -29.34 -27.00
CA LYS A 313 37.27 -28.66 -27.85
C LYS A 313 36.86 -28.66 -29.33
N ILE A 314 36.28 -29.77 -29.79
CA ILE A 314 35.81 -29.91 -31.16
C ILE A 314 34.58 -29.02 -31.37
N ASP A 315 33.63 -29.05 -30.44
CA ASP A 315 32.40 -28.24 -30.51
C ASP A 315 32.73 -26.73 -30.51
N LEU A 316 33.64 -26.29 -29.64
CA LEU A 316 34.17 -24.91 -29.61
C LEU A 316 34.85 -24.52 -30.93
N SER A 317 35.63 -25.43 -31.53
CA SER A 317 36.33 -25.15 -32.79
C SER A 317 35.34 -24.96 -33.94
N TYR A 318 34.30 -25.80 -33.99
CA TYR A 318 33.23 -25.70 -34.98
C TYR A 318 32.45 -24.39 -34.84
N GLU A 319 32.00 -24.06 -33.63
CA GLU A 319 31.25 -22.82 -33.38
C GLU A 319 32.10 -21.56 -33.60
N ARG A 320 33.39 -21.60 -33.27
CA ARG A 320 34.36 -20.55 -33.60
C ARG A 320 34.44 -20.32 -35.10
N GLN A 321 34.63 -21.38 -35.89
CA GLN A 321 34.72 -21.27 -37.35
C GLN A 321 33.46 -20.63 -37.93
N ARG A 322 32.29 -21.03 -37.45
CA ARG A 322 31.00 -20.45 -37.86
C ARG A 322 30.91 -18.96 -37.50
N SER A 323 31.20 -18.60 -36.25
CA SER A 323 31.05 -17.23 -35.75
C SER A 323 32.06 -16.26 -36.37
N LEU A 324 33.32 -16.67 -36.53
CA LEU A 324 34.34 -15.86 -37.20
C LEU A 324 34.03 -15.63 -38.69
N THR A 325 33.44 -16.61 -39.37
CA THR A 325 33.02 -16.47 -40.78
C THR A 325 32.01 -15.33 -40.96
N LYS A 326 31.11 -15.13 -39.99
CA LYS A 326 30.14 -14.02 -40.01
C LYS A 326 30.60 -12.77 -39.25
N GLN A 327 31.80 -12.81 -38.65
CA GLN A 327 32.34 -11.75 -37.78
C GLN A 327 31.39 -11.36 -36.62
N VAL A 328 30.55 -12.28 -36.18
CA VAL A 328 29.59 -12.08 -35.09
C VAL A 328 29.34 -13.41 -34.39
N LEU A 329 29.13 -13.36 -33.07
CA LEU A 329 28.68 -14.53 -32.32
C LEU A 329 27.31 -14.96 -32.86
N GLN A 330 27.25 -16.14 -33.47
CA GLN A 330 25.98 -16.69 -33.94
C GLN A 330 25.25 -17.33 -32.76
N THR A 331 24.04 -16.88 -32.45
CA THR A 331 23.26 -17.33 -31.29
C THR A 331 22.09 -18.24 -31.68
N ASP A 332 22.25 -19.01 -32.74
CA ASP A 332 21.23 -19.92 -33.28
C ASP A 332 21.12 -21.24 -32.49
N LEU A 333 20.31 -22.18 -32.99
CA LEU A 333 20.06 -23.45 -32.30
C LEU A 333 21.36 -24.23 -32.04
N LEU A 334 22.30 -24.26 -32.98
CA LEU A 334 23.58 -24.96 -32.83
C LEU A 334 24.45 -24.37 -31.71
N TYR A 335 24.46 -23.03 -31.58
CA TYR A 335 25.07 -22.38 -30.43
C TYR A 335 24.37 -22.79 -29.12
N ARG A 336 23.03 -22.84 -29.10
CA ARG A 336 22.27 -23.34 -27.95
C ARG A 336 22.58 -24.82 -27.64
N GLU A 337 22.87 -25.64 -28.65
CA GLU A 337 23.32 -27.02 -28.45
C GLU A 337 24.66 -27.10 -27.75
N SER A 338 25.58 -26.19 -28.11
CA SER A 338 26.89 -26.10 -27.47
C SER A 338 26.78 -25.65 -26.01
N LEU A 339 25.82 -24.78 -25.69
CA LEU A 339 25.52 -24.38 -24.31
C LEU A 339 24.88 -25.48 -23.46
N GLN A 340 24.44 -26.60 -24.04
CA GLN A 340 24.04 -27.78 -23.25
C GLN A 340 25.23 -28.47 -22.55
N LEU A 341 26.43 -27.91 -22.65
CA LEU A 341 27.52 -28.15 -21.72
C LEU A 341 27.15 -27.72 -20.29
N PHE A 342 26.35 -26.66 -20.14
CA PHE A 342 25.92 -26.13 -18.85
C PHE A 342 24.53 -26.64 -18.47
N LEU A 343 24.16 -26.44 -17.20
CA LEU A 343 22.87 -26.81 -16.60
C LEU A 343 21.69 -26.49 -17.53
N SER A 344 21.12 -27.53 -18.16
CA SER A 344 20.12 -27.38 -19.22
C SER A 344 19.19 -28.57 -19.37
N TYR A 345 18.00 -28.31 -19.89
CA TYR A 345 17.01 -29.31 -20.27
C TYR A 345 16.61 -29.11 -21.72
N ARG A 346 16.58 -30.20 -22.48
CA ARG A 346 16.06 -30.20 -23.85
C ARG A 346 14.62 -30.72 -23.79
N GLU A 347 13.67 -29.86 -24.14
CA GLU A 347 12.26 -30.21 -24.16
C GLU A 347 11.89 -30.95 -25.44
N ASP A 348 12.38 -30.45 -26.58
CA ASP A 348 12.14 -31.03 -27.90
C ASP A 348 13.34 -30.80 -28.84
N THR A 349 13.16 -31.08 -30.14
CA THR A 349 14.22 -30.93 -31.14
C THR A 349 14.70 -29.49 -31.33
N THR A 350 13.88 -28.50 -31.01
CA THR A 350 14.09 -27.07 -31.24
C THR A 350 14.28 -26.25 -29.97
N THR A 351 13.88 -26.78 -28.81
CA THR A 351 13.78 -26.01 -27.56
C THR A 351 14.75 -26.53 -26.51
N ILE A 352 15.65 -25.64 -26.07
CA ILE A 352 16.63 -25.89 -25.01
C ILE A 352 16.48 -24.82 -23.94
N HIS A 353 16.25 -25.25 -22.71
CA HIS A 353 16.11 -24.40 -21.53
C HIS A 353 17.39 -24.44 -20.71
N LEU A 354 18.09 -23.31 -20.59
CA LEU A 354 19.21 -23.16 -19.66
C LEU A 354 18.68 -22.79 -18.28
N ALA A 355 19.27 -23.35 -17.22
CA ALA A 355 18.90 -23.01 -15.85
C ALA A 355 19.03 -21.50 -15.60
N ASN A 356 20.10 -20.86 -16.07
CA ASN A 356 20.29 -19.42 -15.93
C ASN A 356 19.19 -18.59 -16.60
N ASP A 357 18.75 -18.98 -17.79
CA ASP A 357 17.67 -18.29 -18.50
C ASP A 357 16.34 -18.44 -17.76
N LEU A 358 16.03 -19.66 -17.30
CA LEU A 358 14.86 -19.94 -16.47
C LEU A 358 14.88 -19.14 -15.15
N LEU A 359 16.03 -19.05 -14.49
CA LEU A 359 16.19 -18.29 -13.25
C LEU A 359 16.10 -16.77 -13.48
N LYS A 360 16.60 -16.26 -14.60
CA LYS A 360 16.42 -14.86 -15.02
C LYS A 360 14.94 -14.56 -15.25
N GLU A 361 14.25 -15.44 -15.98
CA GLU A 361 12.82 -15.31 -16.23
C GLU A 361 12.02 -15.33 -14.92
N LEU A 362 12.27 -16.29 -14.03
CA LEU A 362 11.60 -16.38 -12.73
C LEU A 362 11.88 -15.14 -11.86
N THR A 363 13.11 -14.62 -11.88
CA THR A 363 13.45 -13.36 -11.18
C THR A 363 12.60 -12.21 -11.71
N ARG A 364 12.52 -12.04 -13.04
CA ARG A 364 11.71 -10.99 -13.66
C ARG A 364 10.24 -11.14 -13.31
N LEU A 365 9.71 -12.36 -13.33
CA LEU A 365 8.32 -12.64 -12.94
C LEU A 365 8.04 -12.24 -11.48
N ILE A 366 8.95 -12.55 -10.55
CA ILE A 366 8.82 -12.13 -9.14
C ILE A 366 8.84 -10.60 -9.04
N GLU A 367 9.79 -9.94 -9.68
CA GLU A 367 9.93 -8.48 -9.66
C GLU A 367 8.69 -7.78 -10.23
N MET A 368 8.16 -8.27 -11.34
CA MET A 368 6.89 -7.80 -11.93
C MET A 368 5.71 -8.02 -10.99
N GLY A 369 5.66 -9.18 -10.32
CA GLY A 369 4.60 -9.52 -9.37
C GLY A 369 4.58 -8.66 -8.11
N LEU A 370 5.64 -7.90 -7.81
CA LEU A 370 5.68 -6.92 -6.73
C LEU A 370 5.16 -5.55 -7.15
N LYS A 371 5.03 -5.30 -8.46
CA LYS A 371 4.55 -4.02 -8.98
C LYS A 371 3.03 -3.92 -8.83
N ARG A 372 2.56 -2.73 -8.51
CA ARG A 372 1.15 -2.46 -8.18
C ARG A 372 0.50 -1.42 -9.09
N CYS A 373 1.26 -0.84 -10.02
CA CYS A 373 0.79 0.28 -10.83
C CYS A 373 0.90 -0.03 -12.33
N LEU A 374 -0.15 0.30 -13.08
CA LEU A 374 -0.13 0.40 -14.54
C LEU A 374 -0.53 1.82 -14.93
N VAL A 375 0.06 2.36 -16.00
CA VAL A 375 -0.31 3.69 -16.50
C VAL A 375 -0.55 3.68 -18.00
N LEU A 376 -1.69 4.23 -18.42
CA LEU A 376 -1.99 4.56 -19.81
C LEU A 376 -1.50 5.98 -20.12
N VAL A 377 -0.53 6.12 -21.03
CA VAL A 377 0.05 7.41 -21.41
C VAL A 377 -0.10 7.63 -22.91
N ASP A 378 -0.87 8.65 -23.29
CA ASP A 378 -1.06 9.00 -24.71
C ASP A 378 -1.63 10.41 -24.89
N LYS A 379 -1.74 10.86 -26.13
CA LYS A 379 -2.38 12.14 -26.50
C LYS A 379 -3.85 12.19 -26.08
N ALA A 380 -4.39 13.40 -25.97
CA ALA A 380 -5.82 13.59 -25.79
C ALA A 380 -6.60 12.99 -26.98
N GLY A 381 -7.80 12.45 -26.73
CA GLY A 381 -8.65 11.84 -27.77
C GLY A 381 -8.30 10.39 -28.14
N ARG A 382 -7.24 9.81 -27.58
CA ARG A 382 -6.83 8.41 -27.86
C ARG A 382 -7.61 7.33 -27.09
N GLY A 383 -8.71 7.68 -26.42
CA GLY A 383 -9.56 6.70 -25.74
C GLY A 383 -9.09 6.24 -24.36
N LYS A 384 -8.13 6.91 -23.69
CA LYS A 384 -7.69 6.52 -22.33
C LYS A 384 -8.82 6.41 -21.31
N THR A 385 -9.68 7.44 -21.23
CA THR A 385 -10.87 7.42 -20.36
C THR A 385 -11.82 6.29 -20.74
N ASN A 386 -11.95 6.01 -22.03
CA ASN A 386 -12.82 4.98 -22.58
C ASN A 386 -12.34 3.57 -22.14
N VAL A 387 -11.05 3.28 -22.28
CA VAL A 387 -10.41 2.06 -21.74
C VAL A 387 -10.53 1.98 -20.22
N ALA A 388 -10.25 3.07 -19.49
CA ALA A 388 -10.34 3.07 -18.03
C ALA A 388 -11.76 2.74 -17.52
N CYS A 389 -12.80 3.29 -18.16
CA CYS A 389 -14.19 3.00 -17.81
C CYS A 389 -14.58 1.56 -18.18
N HIS A 390 -14.20 1.08 -19.38
CA HIS A 390 -14.49 -0.29 -19.80
C HIS A 390 -13.84 -1.32 -18.90
N VAL A 391 -12.56 -1.15 -18.59
CA VAL A 391 -11.83 -2.00 -17.65
C VAL A 391 -12.53 -2.01 -16.30
N ALA A 392 -13.00 -0.86 -15.82
CA ALA A 392 -13.71 -0.79 -14.55
C ALA A 392 -15.04 -1.58 -14.58
N GLU A 393 -15.81 -1.44 -15.67
CA GLU A 393 -17.07 -2.14 -15.88
C GLU A 393 -16.89 -3.66 -15.96
N GLN A 394 -15.88 -4.14 -16.69
CA GLN A 394 -15.62 -5.59 -16.85
C GLN A 394 -15.07 -6.23 -15.57
N LEU A 395 -14.21 -5.51 -14.84
CA LEU A 395 -13.55 -6.04 -13.65
C LEU A 395 -14.47 -6.20 -12.44
N VAL A 396 -15.50 -5.36 -12.33
CA VAL A 396 -16.31 -5.23 -11.11
C VAL A 396 -17.04 -6.52 -10.72
N ASP A 397 -17.31 -7.39 -11.68
CA ASP A 397 -17.96 -8.68 -11.45
C ASP A 397 -17.02 -9.71 -10.79
N GLN A 398 -15.72 -9.58 -10.98
CA GLN A 398 -14.71 -10.51 -10.48
C GLN A 398 -13.97 -9.95 -9.26
N HIS A 399 -13.78 -8.63 -9.23
CA HIS A 399 -12.93 -7.93 -8.29
C HIS A 399 -13.60 -6.65 -7.81
N PRO A 400 -13.34 -6.23 -6.56
CA PRO A 400 -13.69 -4.87 -6.17
C PRO A 400 -12.97 -3.81 -7.02
N VAL A 401 -13.70 -2.79 -7.46
CA VAL A 401 -13.17 -1.71 -8.31
C VAL A 401 -13.64 -0.34 -7.82
N LEU A 402 -12.72 0.62 -7.74
CA LEU A 402 -13.02 2.03 -7.54
C LEU A 402 -12.51 2.82 -8.74
N LEU A 403 -13.39 3.62 -9.33
CA LEU A 403 -13.06 4.54 -10.41
C LEU A 403 -13.15 5.99 -9.92
N LEU A 404 -12.04 6.73 -10.04
CA LEU A 404 -11.87 8.09 -9.56
C LEU A 404 -11.47 9.02 -10.71
N SER A 405 -11.89 10.29 -10.63
CA SER A 405 -11.42 11.33 -11.54
C SER A 405 -10.16 12.00 -10.99
N GLY A 406 -9.16 12.20 -11.85
CA GLY A 406 -7.97 13.01 -11.56
C GLY A 406 -8.29 14.50 -11.33
N GLN A 407 -9.49 14.97 -11.67
CA GLN A 407 -9.98 16.31 -11.32
C GLN A 407 -10.38 16.46 -9.84
N MET A 408 -10.08 15.47 -9.00
CA MET A 408 -10.32 15.50 -7.56
C MET A 408 -9.76 16.76 -6.86
N GLU A 409 -10.54 17.31 -5.93
CA GLU A 409 -10.10 18.42 -5.08
C GLU A 409 -9.26 17.89 -3.92
N LEU A 410 -7.98 18.24 -3.92
CA LEU A 410 -7.02 17.78 -2.91
C LEU A 410 -6.66 18.90 -1.94
N SER A 411 -6.59 18.56 -0.65
CA SER A 411 -6.04 19.43 0.40
C SER A 411 -5.09 18.63 1.31
N THR A 412 -4.53 19.29 2.32
CA THR A 412 -3.76 18.61 3.37
C THR A 412 -4.64 17.73 4.27
N GLU A 413 -5.96 17.96 4.26
CA GLU A 413 -6.95 17.24 5.06
C GLU A 413 -7.75 16.22 4.24
N TYR A 414 -7.84 16.44 2.91
CA TYR A 414 -8.57 15.61 1.95
C TYR A 414 -7.59 15.12 0.88
N ASP A 415 -6.90 14.02 1.17
CA ASP A 415 -5.97 13.38 0.24
C ASP A 415 -6.64 12.27 -0.58
N ILE A 416 -5.86 11.55 -1.39
CA ILE A 416 -6.37 10.47 -2.26
C ILE A 416 -7.01 9.36 -1.42
N GLU A 417 -6.46 9.06 -0.25
CA GLU A 417 -6.95 8.00 0.61
C GLU A 417 -8.23 8.39 1.31
N PHE A 418 -8.33 9.63 1.78
CA PHE A 418 -9.59 10.17 2.28
C PHE A 418 -10.71 10.03 1.23
N LEU A 419 -10.41 10.33 -0.04
CA LEU A 419 -11.40 10.15 -1.12
C LEU A 419 -11.77 8.69 -1.34
N ILE A 420 -10.82 7.77 -1.25
CA ILE A 420 -11.08 6.31 -1.31
C ILE A 420 -11.95 5.89 -0.12
N GLU A 421 -11.59 6.30 1.10
CA GLU A 421 -12.38 6.03 2.31
C GLU A 421 -13.80 6.56 2.14
N GLN A 422 -13.97 7.84 1.78
CA GLN A 422 -15.27 8.46 1.58
C GLN A 422 -16.13 7.71 0.55
N ARG A 423 -15.54 7.23 -0.54
CA ARG A 423 -16.25 6.44 -1.56
C ARG A 423 -16.67 5.07 -1.03
N LEU A 424 -15.87 4.45 -0.18
CA LEU A 424 -16.23 3.19 0.47
C LEU A 424 -17.27 3.41 1.60
N GLU A 425 -17.21 4.54 2.29
CA GLU A 425 -18.15 4.91 3.37
C GLU A 425 -19.51 5.40 2.86
N SER A 426 -19.62 5.86 1.60
CA SER A 426 -20.87 6.42 1.08
C SER A 426 -22.03 5.42 1.09
N ALA A 427 -21.75 4.12 1.19
CA ALA A 427 -22.74 3.07 1.35
C ALA A 427 -22.93 2.61 2.81
N PHE A 428 -21.92 2.77 3.67
CA PHE A 428 -22.00 2.48 5.11
C PHE A 428 -21.11 3.43 5.93
N SER A 429 -21.74 4.43 6.56
CA SER A 429 -21.06 5.44 7.37
C SER A 429 -20.30 4.81 8.55
N GLY A 430 -19.05 5.25 8.76
CA GLY A 430 -18.22 4.81 9.86
C GLY A 430 -17.73 3.37 9.72
N ILE A 431 -17.54 2.86 8.50
CA ILE A 431 -16.98 1.51 8.28
C ILE A 431 -15.59 1.56 7.63
N PHE A 432 -14.99 2.69 7.24
CA PHE A 432 -13.73 2.63 6.46
C PHE A 432 -12.55 3.47 6.96
N SER A 433 -12.58 4.00 8.19
CA SER A 433 -11.33 4.45 8.84
C SER A 433 -10.25 3.34 8.82
N ASP A 434 -9.02 3.68 8.40
CA ASP A 434 -7.93 2.72 8.21
C ASP A 434 -8.29 1.62 7.19
N TRP A 435 -8.89 2.05 6.07
CA TRP A 435 -9.47 1.14 5.08
C TRP A 435 -8.49 0.06 4.60
N MET A 436 -7.22 0.43 4.35
CA MET A 436 -6.21 -0.49 3.81
C MET A 436 -6.00 -1.69 4.72
N ASN A 437 -5.78 -1.50 6.02
CA ASN A 437 -5.54 -2.59 6.96
C ASN A 437 -6.77 -3.47 7.14
N ARG A 438 -7.96 -2.92 6.89
CA ARG A 438 -9.21 -3.64 7.09
C ARG A 438 -9.67 -4.42 5.87
N VAL A 439 -9.43 -3.92 4.66
CA VAL A 439 -9.72 -4.67 3.42
C VAL A 439 -8.66 -5.72 3.11
N SER A 440 -7.40 -5.51 3.52
CA SER A 440 -6.29 -6.40 3.15
C SER A 440 -6.49 -7.87 3.56
N PRO A 441 -6.93 -8.20 4.80
CA PRO A 441 -7.16 -9.60 5.18
C PRO A 441 -8.25 -10.27 4.36
N GLY A 442 -9.39 -9.58 4.14
CA GLY A 442 -10.50 -10.13 3.36
C GLY A 442 -10.13 -10.35 1.89
N LEU A 443 -9.39 -9.42 1.29
CA LEU A 443 -8.85 -9.58 -0.07
C LEU A 443 -7.86 -10.76 -0.15
N GLN A 444 -6.99 -10.91 0.84
CA GLN A 444 -6.01 -12.00 0.92
C GLN A 444 -6.69 -13.37 1.04
N GLU A 445 -7.67 -13.50 1.93
CA GLU A 445 -8.41 -14.74 2.16
C GLU A 445 -9.20 -15.16 0.90
N ALA A 446 -9.90 -14.22 0.27
CA ALA A 446 -10.68 -14.47 -0.93
C ALA A 446 -9.84 -14.54 -2.23
N ARG A 447 -8.53 -14.30 -2.15
CA ARG A 447 -7.63 -14.16 -3.31
C ARG A 447 -8.13 -13.16 -4.37
N LYS A 448 -8.85 -12.12 -3.95
CA LYS A 448 -9.31 -11.04 -4.83
C LYS A 448 -8.34 -9.86 -4.80
N TRP A 449 -8.34 -9.07 -5.87
CA TRP A 449 -7.65 -7.79 -5.94
C TRP A 449 -8.67 -6.67 -5.78
N LEU A 450 -8.31 -5.58 -5.09
CA LEU A 450 -9.00 -4.30 -5.23
C LEU A 450 -8.29 -3.48 -6.31
N PHE A 451 -9.02 -3.07 -7.35
CA PHE A 451 -8.50 -2.17 -8.37
C PHE A 451 -8.94 -0.73 -8.09
N ILE A 452 -7.98 0.19 -8.10
CA ILE A 452 -8.22 1.63 -8.01
C ILE A 452 -7.82 2.24 -9.35
N ILE A 453 -8.76 2.82 -10.07
CA ILE A 453 -8.55 3.41 -11.37
C ILE A 453 -8.68 4.93 -11.22
N ILE A 454 -7.64 5.68 -11.59
CA ILE A 454 -7.67 7.15 -11.57
C ILE A 454 -7.48 7.68 -12.98
N ASP A 455 -8.57 8.19 -13.57
CA ASP A 455 -8.55 8.75 -14.91
C ASP A 455 -8.07 10.20 -14.90
N GLY A 456 -7.02 10.50 -15.65
CA GLY A 456 -6.58 11.86 -15.94
C GLY A 456 -5.85 12.52 -14.78
N ILE A 457 -4.83 11.87 -14.19
CA ILE A 457 -4.03 12.45 -13.09
C ILE A 457 -3.43 13.82 -13.45
N ASN A 458 -3.19 14.05 -14.74
CA ASN A 458 -2.68 15.30 -15.27
C ASN A 458 -3.70 16.46 -15.23
N GLU A 459 -4.98 16.20 -14.98
CA GLU A 459 -6.06 17.19 -14.96
C GLU A 459 -6.25 17.81 -13.56
N ASN A 460 -5.51 17.35 -12.56
CA ASN A 460 -5.57 17.89 -11.22
C ASN A 460 -5.05 19.34 -11.15
N SER A 461 -5.70 20.19 -10.37
CA SER A 461 -5.25 21.58 -10.18
C SER A 461 -3.99 21.68 -9.31
N ARG A 462 -3.77 20.73 -8.39
CA ARG A 462 -2.65 20.67 -7.44
C ARG A 462 -1.70 19.51 -7.74
N ARG A 463 -1.24 19.40 -8.99
CA ARG A 463 -0.31 18.36 -9.48
C ARG A 463 0.88 18.05 -8.56
N PRO A 464 1.61 19.03 -7.98
CA PRO A 464 2.72 18.73 -7.07
C PRO A 464 2.29 17.95 -5.82
N LEU A 465 1.15 18.34 -5.22
CA LEU A 465 0.58 17.63 -4.08
C LEU A 465 0.12 16.23 -4.50
N LEU A 466 -0.60 16.11 -5.61
CA LEU A 466 -1.03 14.81 -6.13
C LEU A 466 0.16 13.87 -6.36
N ASN A 467 1.25 14.36 -6.95
CA ASN A 467 2.44 13.54 -7.20
C ASN A 467 3.07 13.04 -5.89
N GLN A 468 3.16 13.89 -4.86
CA GLN A 468 3.62 13.48 -3.54
C GLN A 468 2.69 12.44 -2.89
N LEU A 469 1.37 12.64 -2.97
CA LEU A 469 0.38 11.73 -2.41
C LEU A 469 0.36 10.38 -3.13
N LEU A 470 0.48 10.37 -4.46
CA LEU A 470 0.63 9.14 -5.25
C LEU A 470 1.86 8.35 -4.82
N LYS A 471 2.99 9.02 -4.57
CA LYS A 471 4.19 8.35 -4.02
C LYS A 471 3.87 7.63 -2.71
N GLY A 472 3.28 8.36 -1.77
CA GLY A 472 2.91 7.82 -0.46
C GLY A 472 1.90 6.68 -0.53
N LEU A 473 0.92 6.76 -1.43
CA LEU A 473 -0.04 5.70 -1.66
C LEU A 473 0.64 4.46 -2.22
N LEU A 474 1.37 4.59 -3.34
CA LEU A 474 2.04 3.50 -4.05
C LEU A 474 2.97 2.68 -3.14
N THR A 475 3.76 3.36 -2.29
CA THR A 475 4.63 2.69 -1.31
C THR A 475 3.84 1.78 -0.37
N ARG A 476 2.63 2.19 0.05
CA ARG A 476 1.81 1.41 0.99
C ARG A 476 1.06 0.25 0.32
N LEU A 477 1.04 0.18 -1.01
CA LEU A 477 0.39 -0.90 -1.77
C LEU A 477 1.29 -2.13 -2.01
N GLU A 478 2.62 -2.03 -1.89
CA GLU A 478 3.58 -3.07 -2.33
C GLU A 478 3.26 -4.48 -1.79
N GLU A 479 2.84 -4.60 -0.53
CA GLU A 479 2.53 -5.88 0.11
C GLU A 479 1.03 -6.20 0.19
N ARG A 480 0.19 -5.45 -0.52
CA ARG A 480 -1.27 -5.57 -0.44
C ARG A 480 -1.85 -6.03 -1.77
N ARG A 481 -2.99 -6.73 -1.71
CA ARG A 481 -3.77 -7.13 -2.90
C ARG A 481 -4.57 -5.96 -3.46
N ILE A 482 -3.88 -4.84 -3.73
CA ILE A 482 -4.45 -3.60 -4.23
C ILE A 482 -3.62 -3.15 -5.45
N LYS A 483 -4.26 -3.03 -6.60
CA LYS A 483 -3.65 -2.57 -7.86
C LYS A 483 -4.20 -1.20 -8.23
N ILE A 484 -3.36 -0.36 -8.82
CA ILE A 484 -3.75 0.95 -9.31
C ILE A 484 -3.53 1.06 -10.82
N ILE A 485 -4.50 1.61 -11.53
CA ILE A 485 -4.41 1.94 -12.96
C ILE A 485 -4.59 3.45 -13.10
N LEU A 486 -3.63 4.12 -13.70
CA LEU A 486 -3.68 5.57 -13.90
C LEU A 486 -3.78 5.89 -15.38
N THR A 487 -4.41 7.01 -15.72
CA THR A 487 -4.30 7.58 -17.07
C THR A 487 -3.67 8.96 -17.03
N CYS A 488 -2.81 9.25 -18.00
CA CYS A 488 -2.09 10.51 -18.09
C CYS A 488 -1.91 10.95 -19.55
N ARG A 489 -1.86 12.26 -19.78
CA ARG A 489 -1.45 12.82 -21.08
C ARG A 489 0.08 12.77 -21.22
N ASP A 490 0.54 12.37 -22.40
CA ASP A 490 1.96 12.31 -22.78
C ASP A 490 2.74 13.58 -22.43
N LEU A 491 2.21 14.76 -22.78
CA LEU A 491 2.84 16.07 -22.51
C LEU A 491 3.10 16.37 -21.03
N LEU A 492 2.40 15.69 -20.12
CA LEU A 492 2.51 15.89 -18.68
C LEU A 492 3.03 14.65 -17.95
N TRP A 493 3.38 13.59 -18.67
CA TRP A 493 3.85 12.35 -18.07
C TRP A 493 5.20 12.51 -17.37
N ASP A 494 6.14 13.26 -17.97
CA ASP A 494 7.48 13.46 -17.39
C ASP A 494 7.44 14.07 -15.98
N PHE A 495 6.38 14.81 -15.65
CA PHE A 495 6.15 15.34 -14.30
C PHE A 495 5.92 14.25 -13.25
N PHE A 496 5.23 13.17 -13.62
CA PHE A 496 4.89 12.07 -12.72
C PHE A 496 5.86 10.89 -12.82
N ARG A 497 6.58 10.79 -13.94
CA ARG A 497 7.46 9.66 -14.29
C ARG A 497 8.40 9.26 -13.16
N GLY A 498 9.20 10.20 -12.64
CA GLY A 498 10.19 9.89 -11.59
C GLY A 498 9.58 9.37 -10.29
N THR A 499 8.30 9.69 -10.02
CA THR A 499 7.58 9.17 -8.85
C THR A 499 6.99 7.78 -9.11
N ILE A 500 6.41 7.56 -10.28
CA ILE A 500 5.57 6.39 -10.55
C ILE A 500 6.38 5.23 -11.13
N GLU A 501 7.42 5.51 -11.93
CA GLU A 501 8.25 4.53 -12.64
C GLU A 501 8.79 3.40 -11.75
N PRO A 502 9.24 3.62 -10.50
CA PRO A 502 9.66 2.54 -9.61
C PRO A 502 8.57 1.51 -9.29
N TYR A 503 7.29 1.89 -9.37
CA TYR A 503 6.13 1.06 -8.99
C TYR A 503 5.40 0.47 -10.20
N LEU A 504 5.81 0.86 -11.41
CA LEU A 504 5.20 0.40 -12.65
C LEU A 504 5.43 -1.09 -12.87
N PHE A 505 4.37 -1.76 -13.29
CA PHE A 505 4.38 -3.16 -13.70
C PHE A 505 5.28 -3.42 -14.90
N GLU A 506 5.13 -2.60 -15.94
CA GLU A 506 6.02 -2.52 -17.10
C GLU A 506 6.07 -1.07 -17.59
N THR A 507 6.57 -0.82 -18.81
CA THR A 507 6.55 0.52 -19.39
C THR A 507 5.12 1.06 -19.54
N PRO A 508 4.92 2.38 -19.50
CA PRO A 508 3.60 2.96 -19.73
C PRO A 508 2.98 2.47 -21.04
N VAL A 509 1.70 2.12 -21.00
CA VAL A 509 0.94 1.61 -22.14
C VAL A 509 0.52 2.79 -23.01
N SER A 510 0.92 2.78 -24.27
CA SER A 510 0.39 3.70 -25.29
C SER A 510 -0.74 2.99 -26.02
N LEU A 511 -1.84 3.71 -26.24
CA LEU A 511 -2.97 3.15 -26.96
C LEU A 511 -2.78 3.25 -28.48
N HIS A 512 -1.88 4.11 -28.95
CA HIS A 512 -1.63 4.38 -30.37
C HIS A 512 -2.88 4.91 -31.11
N GLU A 513 -2.76 5.16 -32.41
CA GLU A 513 -3.93 5.44 -33.26
C GLU A 513 -4.79 4.19 -33.41
N PHE A 514 -6.08 4.37 -33.68
CA PHE A 514 -6.93 3.25 -34.06
C PHE A 514 -6.41 2.66 -35.37
N THR A 515 -6.27 1.34 -35.41
CA THR A 515 -5.95 0.62 -36.65
C THR A 515 -7.15 0.66 -37.60
N GLU A 516 -6.93 0.39 -38.89
CA GLU A 516 -8.05 0.31 -39.86
C GLU A 516 -9.10 -0.73 -39.42
N ALA A 517 -8.65 -1.88 -38.90
CA ALA A 517 -9.55 -2.92 -38.40
C ALA A 517 -10.40 -2.45 -37.21
N GLU A 518 -9.79 -1.75 -36.24
CA GLU A 518 -10.51 -1.17 -35.10
C GLU A 518 -11.49 -0.06 -35.56
N TRP A 519 -11.11 0.75 -36.55
CA TRP A 519 -11.99 1.76 -37.14
C TRP A 519 -13.21 1.16 -37.83
N HIS A 520 -13.01 0.09 -38.61
CA HIS A 520 -14.11 -0.64 -39.27
C HIS A 520 -15.08 -1.21 -38.24
N GLN A 521 -14.55 -1.81 -37.17
CA GLN A 521 -15.36 -2.32 -36.06
C GLN A 521 -16.13 -1.20 -35.35
N ALA A 522 -15.52 -0.03 -35.13
CA ALA A 522 -16.15 1.12 -34.48
C ALA A 522 -17.23 1.79 -35.34
N SER A 523 -17.04 1.80 -36.66
CA SER A 523 -17.93 2.44 -37.62
C SER A 523 -19.05 1.53 -38.12
N GLY A 524 -19.00 0.23 -37.82
CA GLY A 524 -19.95 -0.77 -38.32
C GLY A 524 -19.89 -0.94 -39.85
N ALA A 525 -18.75 -0.63 -40.47
CA ALA A 525 -18.54 -0.55 -41.92
C ALA A 525 -17.74 -1.72 -42.50
#